data_AF-A0A212D769-F1
#
_entry.id   AF-A0A212D769-F1
#
_cell.length_a   1.000
_cell.length_b   1.000
_cell.length_c   1.000
_cell.angle_alpha   90.00
_cell.angle_beta   90.00
_cell.angle_gamma   90.00
#
_symmetry.space_group_name_H-M   'P 1'
#
loop_
_entity.id
_entity.type
_entity.pdbx_description
1 polymer ?
#
loop_
_entity_poly.entity_id
_entity_poly.type
_entity_poly.pdbx_seq_one_letter_code
_entity_poly.pdbx_strand_id
1 'polypeptide(L)'
;MERRYPKEVQDLYETMRRFARIVGPVEHDKFIESHACARTYDHLKKTREEERLKRTMLSEVLQYIQDSSACQQWLRRQADIDSGLSPSVPMTSNSGRRSAPPLNLTGLPGTEKLNEKEKELCQMVRLVPGAYLEYKSALLNECNKQGGLRLAQARALIKIDVNKTRKIYDFLIREGYITKA
;
A
#
# COMPACT_ATOMS: atom_id res chain seq x y z
N MET A 1 31.03 24.04 32.14
CA MET A 1 29.91 23.08 32.16
C MET A 1 30.43 21.77 31.61
N GLU A 2 30.65 20.79 32.47
CA GLU A 2 31.21 19.49 32.08
C GLU A 2 30.11 18.64 31.45
N ARG A 3 30.15 18.46 30.13
CA ARG A 3 29.18 17.63 29.40
C ARG A 3 29.44 16.18 29.79
N ARG A 4 28.60 15.61 30.66
CA ARG A 4 28.70 14.20 31.04
C ARG A 4 28.11 13.33 29.93
N TYR A 5 28.97 12.87 29.04
CA TYR A 5 28.57 11.96 27.96
C TYR A 5 28.04 10.61 28.52
N PRO A 6 27.15 9.90 27.79
CA PRO A 6 26.73 8.54 28.13
C PRO A 6 27.93 7.58 28.25
N LYS A 7 27.83 6.51 29.06
CA LYS A 7 28.94 5.56 29.31
C LYS A 7 29.60 5.02 28.02
N GLU A 8 28.81 4.75 26.99
CA GLU A 8 29.30 4.26 25.70
C GLU A 8 30.17 5.28 24.95
N VAL A 9 29.85 6.57 25.11
CA VAL A 9 30.59 7.67 24.49
C VAL A 9 31.84 8.00 25.32
N GLN A 10 31.80 7.77 26.64
CA GLN A 10 32.99 7.87 27.50
C GLN A 10 34.04 6.82 27.12
N ASP A 11 33.64 5.58 26.85
CA ASP A 11 34.55 4.51 26.41
C ASP A 11 35.22 4.81 25.05
N LEU A 12 34.44 5.38 24.12
CA LEU A 12 34.96 5.88 22.85
C LEU A 12 35.96 7.03 23.05
N TYR A 13 35.63 7.97 23.93
CA TYR A 13 36.49 9.11 24.26
C TYR A 13 37.80 8.66 24.92
N GLU A 14 37.75 7.66 25.81
CA GLU A 14 38.92 7.04 26.44
C GLU A 14 39.82 6.35 25.40
N THR A 15 39.20 5.57 24.50
CA THR A 15 39.86 4.84 23.42
C THR A 15 40.54 5.79 22.42
N MET A 16 39.88 6.91 22.10
CA MET A 16 40.38 7.89 21.13
C MET A 16 41.19 9.03 21.77
N ARG A 17 41.39 9.03 23.09
CA ARG A 17 42.18 10.03 23.83
C ARG A 17 43.61 10.20 23.27
N ARG A 18 44.21 9.15 22.72
CA ARG A 18 45.52 9.23 22.05
C ARG A 18 45.45 10.03 20.74
N PHE A 19 44.37 9.86 19.97
CA PHE A 19 44.12 10.63 18.76
C PHE A 19 43.83 12.10 19.08
N ALA A 20 43.19 12.40 20.22
CA ALA A 20 42.94 13.78 20.66
C ALA A 20 44.19 14.66 20.74
N ARG A 21 45.37 14.08 21.02
CA ARG A 21 46.64 14.81 21.04
C ARG A 21 47.19 15.13 19.64
N ILE A 22 46.77 14.38 18.62
CA ILE A 22 47.26 14.50 17.25
C ILE A 22 46.41 15.51 16.46
N VAL A 23 45.08 15.41 16.58
CA VAL A 23 44.12 16.31 15.89
C VAL A 23 43.73 17.53 16.73
N GLY A 24 44.12 17.57 18.01
CA GLY A 24 43.74 18.65 18.91
C GLY A 24 42.32 18.49 19.49
N PRO A 25 42.03 19.20 20.61
CA PRO A 25 40.83 18.96 21.41
C PRO A 25 39.53 19.30 20.67
N VAL A 26 39.53 20.36 19.85
CA VAL A 26 38.33 20.83 19.15
C VAL A 26 37.90 19.87 18.04
N GLU A 27 38.84 19.32 17.29
CA GLU A 27 38.52 18.36 16.21
C GLU A 27 38.15 16.99 16.77
N HIS A 28 38.80 16.59 17.87
CA HIS A 28 38.44 15.38 18.59
C HIS A 28 37.02 15.44 19.15
N ASP A 29 36.62 16.53 19.79
CA ASP A 29 35.27 16.68 20.34
C ASP A 29 34.20 16.64 19.24
N LYS A 30 34.44 17.30 18.09
CA LYS A 30 33.55 17.23 16.93
C LYS A 30 33.41 15.80 16.39
N PHE A 31 34.52 15.05 16.34
CA PHE A 31 34.49 13.66 15.91
C PHE A 31 33.66 12.79 16.87
N ILE A 32 33.86 12.94 18.17
CA ILE A 32 33.12 12.18 19.19
C ILE A 32 31.63 12.51 19.14
N GLU A 33 31.27 13.78 19.00
CA GLU A 33 29.87 14.21 18.85
C GLU A 33 29.24 13.66 17.56
N SER A 34 29.94 13.74 16.42
CA SER A 34 29.46 13.19 15.15
C SER A 34 29.26 11.67 15.21
N HIS A 35 30.19 10.95 15.85
CA HIS A 35 30.11 9.50 15.99
C HIS A 35 28.97 9.08 16.93
N ALA A 36 28.81 9.78 18.06
CA ALA A 36 27.70 9.55 18.97
C ALA A 36 26.34 9.78 18.28
N CYS A 37 26.19 10.90 17.57
CA CYS A 37 24.98 11.20 16.79
C CYS A 37 24.69 10.14 15.71
N ALA A 38 25.71 9.67 14.99
CA ALA A 38 25.55 8.63 13.96
C ALA A 38 25.06 7.31 14.58
N ARG A 39 25.62 6.90 15.73
CA ARG A 39 25.18 5.67 16.42
C ARG A 39 23.77 5.78 16.99
N THR A 40 23.41 6.93 17.57
CA THR A 40 22.03 7.17 18.04
C THR A 40 21.05 7.13 16.88
N TYR A 41 21.40 7.72 15.73
CA TYR A 41 20.57 7.66 14.53
C TYR A 41 20.37 6.21 14.03
N ASP A 42 21.44 5.42 13.94
CA ASP A 42 21.35 4.01 13.50
C ASP A 42 20.50 3.15 14.45
N HIS A 43 20.64 3.37 15.76
CA HIS A 43 19.81 2.68 16.74
C HIS A 43 18.34 3.05 16.59
N LEU A 44 18.02 4.35 16.54
CA LEU A 44 16.66 4.85 16.33
C LEU A 44 16.07 4.38 15.00
N LYS A 45 16.89 4.31 13.94
CA LYS A 45 16.49 3.80 12.64
C LYS A 45 16.12 2.32 12.70
N LYS A 46 16.94 1.47 13.31
CA LYS A 46 16.65 0.05 13.52
C LYS A 46 15.37 -0.16 14.33
N THR A 47 15.23 0.53 15.46
CA THR A 47 14.01 0.46 16.28
C THR A 47 12.78 0.90 15.49
N ARG A 48 12.89 1.96 14.67
CA ARG A 48 11.78 2.42 13.82
C ARG A 48 11.41 1.41 12.74
N GLU A 49 12.39 0.74 12.15
CA GLU A 49 12.17 -0.31 11.15
C GLU A 49 11.52 -1.55 11.76
N GLU A 50 11.94 -1.97 12.95
CA GLU A 50 11.33 -3.06 13.72
C GLU A 50 9.89 -2.74 14.11
N GLU A 51 9.62 -1.53 14.62
CA GLU A 51 8.27 -1.09 14.98
C GLU A 51 7.37 -0.97 13.74
N ARG A 52 7.92 -0.55 12.59
CA ARG A 52 7.20 -0.55 11.31
C ARG A 52 6.81 -1.96 10.90
N LEU A 53 7.71 -2.93 11.05
CA LEU A 53 7.47 -4.34 10.74
C LEU A 53 6.39 -4.94 11.64
N LYS A 54 6.43 -4.67 12.95
CA LYS A 54 5.39 -5.11 13.90
C LYS A 54 4.02 -4.51 13.58
N ARG A 55 3.97 -3.23 13.21
CA ARG A 55 2.71 -2.55 12.85
C ARG A 55 2.09 -3.10 11.56
N THR A 56 2.90 -3.56 10.61
CA THR A 56 2.39 -4.19 9.39
C THR A 56 1.85 -5.60 9.63
N MET A 57 2.35 -6.34 10.62
CA MET A 57 1.91 -7.71 10.89
C MET A 57 0.41 -7.82 11.18
N LEU A 58 -0.15 -6.94 12.02
CA LEU A 58 -1.59 -6.95 12.29
C LEU A 58 -2.39 -6.66 11.00
N SER A 59 -1.93 -5.73 10.18
CA SER A 59 -2.55 -5.41 8.89
C SER A 59 -2.49 -6.59 7.92
N GLU A 60 -1.43 -7.39 7.97
CA GLU A 60 -1.27 -8.58 7.13
C GLU A 60 -2.20 -9.71 7.60
N VAL A 61 -2.35 -9.95 8.90
CA VAL A 61 -3.33 -10.93 9.43
C VAL A 61 -4.76 -10.56 9.05
N LEU A 62 -5.12 -9.28 9.21
CA LEU A 62 -6.45 -8.78 8.85
C LEU A 62 -6.78 -9.03 7.37
N GLN A 63 -5.76 -9.11 6.50
CA GLN A 63 -5.93 -9.41 5.08
C GLN A 63 -6.40 -10.85 4.82
N TYR A 64 -6.10 -11.79 5.72
CA TYR A 64 -6.45 -13.21 5.58
C TYR A 64 -7.66 -13.63 6.42
N ILE A 65 -8.28 -12.73 7.18
CA ILE A 65 -9.39 -13.06 8.09
C ILE A 65 -10.60 -13.71 7.40
N GLN A 66 -10.81 -13.45 6.12
CA GLN A 66 -11.92 -14.05 5.35
C GLN A 66 -11.66 -15.52 4.95
N ASP A 67 -10.40 -15.98 4.99
CA ASP A 67 -10.02 -17.36 4.69
C ASP A 67 -9.32 -17.98 5.91
N SER A 68 -10.07 -18.81 6.64
CA SER A 68 -9.61 -19.48 7.86
C SER A 68 -8.34 -20.32 7.64
N SER A 69 -8.19 -20.95 6.47
CA SER A 69 -7.03 -21.79 6.14
C SER A 69 -5.78 -20.93 5.88
N ALA A 70 -5.94 -19.85 5.10
CA ALA A 70 -4.85 -18.92 4.82
C ALA A 70 -4.37 -18.18 6.08
N CYS A 71 -5.30 -17.78 6.95
CA CYS A 71 -5.00 -17.14 8.23
C CYS A 71 -4.22 -18.07 9.15
N GLN A 72 -4.64 -19.35 9.28
CA GLN A 72 -3.92 -20.34 10.09
C GLN A 72 -2.53 -20.65 9.54
N GLN A 73 -2.36 -20.73 8.22
CA GLN A 73 -1.04 -20.96 7.62
C GLN A 73 -0.09 -19.77 7.84
N TRP A 74 -0.59 -18.54 7.72
CA TRP A 74 0.20 -17.34 8.01
C TRP A 74 0.64 -17.29 9.48
N LEU A 75 -0.30 -17.55 10.41
CA LEU A 75 -0.01 -17.54 11.85
C LEU A 75 1.04 -18.59 12.25
N ARG A 76 0.94 -19.81 11.69
CA ARG A 76 1.93 -20.88 11.92
C ARG A 76 3.31 -20.46 11.41
N ARG A 77 3.38 -19.93 10.20
CA ARG A 77 4.65 -19.49 9.60
C ARG A 77 5.27 -18.31 10.34
N GLN A 78 4.45 -17.40 10.88
CA GLN A 78 4.93 -16.29 11.70
C GLN A 78 5.49 -16.79 13.04
N ALA A 79 4.84 -17.78 13.66
CA ALA A 79 5.34 -18.44 14.87
C ALA A 79 6.68 -19.16 14.63
N ASP A 80 6.87 -19.78 13.45
CA ASP A 80 8.14 -20.41 13.07
C ASP A 80 9.28 -19.38 12.93
N ILE A 81 8.99 -18.21 12.34
CA ILE A 81 9.95 -17.09 12.21
C ILE A 81 10.34 -16.53 13.58
N ASP A 82 9.37 -16.30 14.46
CA ASP A 82 9.60 -15.80 15.82
C ASP A 82 10.39 -16.81 16.67
N SER A 83 10.27 -18.11 16.35
CA SER A 83 11.03 -19.20 16.98
C SER A 83 12.45 -19.39 16.40
N GLY A 84 12.88 -18.54 15.45
CA GLY A 84 14.22 -18.59 14.86
C GLY A 84 14.44 -19.71 13.85
N LEU A 85 13.39 -20.44 13.48
CA LEU A 85 13.41 -21.50 12.47
C LEU A 85 13.13 -20.87 11.10
N SER A 86 14.14 -20.24 10.49
CA SER A 86 13.98 -19.66 9.16
C SER A 86 13.84 -20.76 8.10
N PRO A 87 12.70 -20.88 7.39
CA PRO A 87 12.64 -21.74 6.23
C PRO A 87 13.31 -21.01 5.05
N SER A 88 14.29 -21.66 4.42
CA SER A 88 15.13 -21.19 3.31
C SER A 88 14.37 -20.91 1.99
N VAL A 89 13.06 -20.68 2.03
CA VAL A 89 12.28 -20.39 0.83
C VAL A 89 12.44 -18.92 0.48
N PRO A 90 12.89 -18.57 -0.75
CA PRO A 90 13.02 -17.18 -1.15
C PRO A 90 11.66 -16.47 -1.00
N MET A 91 11.73 -15.34 -0.30
CA MET A 91 10.67 -14.35 -0.24
C MET A 91 10.27 -13.96 -1.66
N THR A 92 9.13 -14.46 -2.15
CA THR A 92 8.32 -13.61 -3.01
C THR A 92 7.68 -12.61 -2.06
N SER A 93 8.39 -11.49 -1.84
CA SER A 93 7.75 -10.29 -1.34
C SER A 93 6.70 -9.90 -2.37
N ASN A 94 5.50 -10.49 -2.25
CA ASN A 94 4.29 -9.98 -2.85
C ASN A 94 3.88 -8.70 -2.08
N SER A 95 4.83 -7.77 -1.95
CA SER A 95 4.58 -6.32 -1.91
C SER A 95 4.10 -5.82 -3.28
N GLY A 96 3.89 -6.71 -4.25
CA GLY A 96 2.87 -6.50 -5.25
C GLY A 96 1.54 -6.34 -4.54
N ARG A 97 1.08 -5.09 -4.39
CA ARG A 97 -0.27 -4.69 -3.98
C ARG A 97 -1.28 -5.71 -4.51
N ARG A 98 -1.60 -6.75 -3.74
CA ARG A 98 -2.64 -7.69 -4.17
C ARG A 98 -3.91 -6.87 -4.17
N SER A 99 -4.56 -6.80 -5.32
CA SER A 99 -5.85 -6.13 -5.48
C SER A 99 -6.73 -6.51 -4.31
N ALA A 100 -7.02 -5.55 -3.42
CA ALA A 100 -7.95 -5.76 -2.31
C ALA A 100 -9.18 -6.55 -2.79
N PRO A 101 -9.72 -7.45 -1.95
CA PRO A 101 -10.77 -8.39 -2.32
C PRO A 101 -11.88 -7.71 -3.13
N PRO A 102 -12.44 -8.42 -4.14
CA PRO A 102 -13.51 -7.87 -4.97
C PRO A 102 -14.61 -7.29 -4.07
N LEU A 103 -15.08 -6.10 -4.44
CA LEU A 103 -15.98 -5.33 -3.59
C LEU A 103 -17.28 -6.13 -3.38
N ASN A 104 -17.54 -6.60 -2.15
CA ASN A 104 -18.77 -7.32 -1.85
C ASN A 104 -19.97 -6.40 -2.14
N LEU A 105 -20.73 -6.71 -3.19
CA LEU A 105 -21.90 -5.95 -3.59
C LEU A 105 -23.14 -6.27 -2.74
N THR A 106 -23.07 -7.25 -1.84
CA THR A 106 -24.17 -7.65 -0.96
C THR A 106 -24.54 -6.51 -0.01
N GLY A 107 -25.76 -5.95 -0.17
CA GLY A 107 -26.33 -4.95 0.74
C GLY A 107 -26.33 -3.49 0.24
N LEU A 108 -25.81 -3.20 -0.96
CA LEU A 108 -25.86 -1.85 -1.54
C LEU A 108 -27.17 -1.61 -2.31
N PRO A 109 -27.80 -0.42 -2.18
CA PRO A 109 -29.02 -0.09 -2.92
C PRO A 109 -28.75 -0.07 -4.44
N GLY A 110 -29.64 -0.71 -5.21
CA GLY A 110 -29.57 -0.78 -6.68
C GLY A 110 -28.88 -2.03 -7.25
N THR A 111 -28.37 -2.91 -6.40
CA THR A 111 -27.75 -4.22 -6.76
C THR A 111 -28.72 -5.18 -7.45
N GLU A 112 -30.00 -5.12 -7.09
CA GLU A 112 -31.07 -5.94 -7.67
C GLU A 112 -31.36 -5.59 -9.14
N LYS A 113 -31.04 -4.36 -9.57
CA LYS A 113 -31.28 -3.87 -10.94
C LYS A 113 -30.13 -4.15 -11.90
N LEU A 114 -29.04 -4.76 -11.43
CA LEU A 114 -27.86 -5.07 -12.23
C LEU A 114 -27.88 -6.52 -12.71
N ASN A 115 -27.53 -6.74 -13.97
CA ASN A 115 -27.28 -8.08 -14.51
C ASN A 115 -25.99 -8.67 -13.92
N GLU A 116 -25.84 -10.00 -13.97
CA GLU A 116 -24.67 -10.72 -13.41
C GLU A 116 -23.33 -10.17 -13.94
N LYS A 117 -23.27 -9.88 -15.24
CA LYS A 117 -22.10 -9.24 -15.89
C LYS A 117 -21.81 -7.83 -15.37
N GLU A 118 -22.85 -7.05 -15.06
CA GLU A 118 -22.72 -5.69 -14.54
C GLU A 118 -22.31 -5.69 -13.06
N LYS A 119 -22.80 -6.67 -12.30
CA LYS A 119 -22.32 -6.95 -10.94
C LYS A 119 -20.83 -7.27 -10.97
N GLU A 120 -20.39 -8.18 -11.84
CA GLU A 120 -18.97 -8.53 -11.99
C GLU A 120 -18.11 -7.29 -12.33
N LEU A 121 -18.58 -6.45 -13.26
CA LEU A 121 -17.91 -5.19 -13.59
C LEU A 121 -17.81 -4.27 -12.37
N CYS A 122 -18.90 -4.08 -11.62
CA CYS A 122 -18.91 -3.23 -10.43
C CYS A 122 -17.95 -3.74 -9.35
N GLN A 123 -17.85 -5.06 -9.16
CA GLN A 123 -16.87 -5.69 -8.26
C GLN A 123 -15.44 -5.42 -8.70
N MET A 124 -15.15 -5.64 -9.99
CA MET A 124 -13.81 -5.47 -10.57
C MET A 124 -13.35 -4.00 -10.59
N VAL A 125 -14.25 -3.07 -10.91
CA VAL A 125 -13.97 -1.63 -11.04
C VAL A 125 -14.08 -0.92 -9.68
N ARG A 126 -14.59 -1.60 -8.65
CA ARG A 126 -14.92 -1.04 -7.34
C ARG A 126 -15.80 0.19 -7.49
N LEU A 127 -16.95 -0.05 -8.11
CA LEU A 127 -17.96 0.96 -8.38
C LEU A 127 -19.22 0.63 -7.59
N VAL A 128 -19.83 1.66 -7.01
CA VAL A 128 -21.12 1.50 -6.33
C VAL A 128 -22.19 1.28 -7.39
N PRO A 129 -23.05 0.24 -7.26
CA PRO A 129 -24.14 -0.07 -8.19
C PRO A 129 -25.02 1.12 -8.59
N GLY A 130 -25.44 1.95 -7.62
CA GLY A 130 -26.22 3.15 -7.90
C GLY A 130 -25.49 4.13 -8.83
N ALA A 131 -24.22 4.43 -8.53
CA ALA A 131 -23.40 5.31 -9.36
C ALA A 131 -23.16 4.73 -10.77
N TYR A 132 -22.96 3.42 -10.88
CA TYR A 132 -22.85 2.76 -12.19
C TYR A 132 -24.09 2.98 -13.07
N LEU A 133 -25.29 2.86 -12.50
CA LEU A 133 -26.55 3.07 -13.24
C LEU A 133 -26.68 4.51 -13.74
N GLU A 134 -26.26 5.49 -12.93
CA GLU A 134 -26.21 6.90 -13.35
C GLU A 134 -25.22 7.11 -14.49
N TYR A 135 -24.00 6.55 -14.40
CA TYR A 135 -23.01 6.66 -15.47
C TYR A 135 -23.43 5.95 -16.74
N LYS A 136 -24.03 4.77 -16.63
CA LYS A 136 -24.57 4.01 -17.76
C LYS A 136 -25.64 4.84 -18.49
N SER A 137 -26.59 5.41 -17.76
CA SER A 137 -27.66 6.22 -18.36
C SER A 137 -27.12 7.49 -19.02
N ALA A 138 -26.15 8.18 -18.40
CA ALA A 138 -25.50 9.33 -19.00
C ALA A 138 -24.78 8.99 -20.32
N LEU A 139 -23.99 7.91 -20.34
CA LEU A 139 -23.24 7.49 -21.53
C LEU A 139 -24.17 7.02 -22.67
N LEU A 140 -25.24 6.29 -22.33
CA LEU A 140 -26.26 5.86 -23.29
C LEU A 140 -26.98 7.05 -23.94
N ASN A 141 -27.42 8.01 -23.13
CA ASN A 141 -28.12 9.19 -23.63
C ASN A 141 -27.23 10.01 -24.57
N GLU A 142 -25.94 10.14 -24.26
CA GLU A 142 -25.01 10.88 -25.12
C GLU A 142 -24.73 10.14 -26.43
N CYS A 143 -24.57 8.82 -26.38
CA CYS A 143 -24.39 7.99 -27.57
C CYS A 143 -25.63 8.04 -28.48
N ASN A 144 -26.83 8.01 -27.90
CA ASN A 144 -28.07 8.05 -28.68
C ASN A 144 -28.29 9.42 -29.36
N LYS A 145 -27.82 10.51 -28.76
CA LYS A 145 -27.86 11.85 -29.36
C LYS A 145 -26.90 12.02 -30.53
N GLN A 146 -25.69 11.47 -30.42
CA GLN A 146 -24.62 11.68 -31.39
C GLN A 146 -24.46 10.54 -32.40
N GLY A 147 -25.16 9.42 -32.23
CA GLY A 147 -25.01 8.20 -33.03
C GLY A 147 -23.73 7.41 -32.73
N GLY A 148 -22.93 7.86 -31.76
CA GLY A 148 -21.70 7.21 -31.31
C GLY A 148 -20.99 8.06 -30.26
N LEU A 149 -20.15 7.43 -29.45
CA LEU A 149 -19.48 8.08 -28.32
C LEU A 149 -18.00 7.78 -28.31
N ARG A 150 -17.16 8.82 -28.27
CA ARG A 150 -15.70 8.69 -28.11
C ARG A 150 -15.32 8.56 -26.64
N LEU A 151 -14.26 7.80 -26.36
CA LEU A 151 -13.74 7.63 -24.99
C LEU A 151 -13.37 8.97 -24.31
N ALA A 152 -12.90 9.95 -25.07
CA ALA A 152 -12.61 11.29 -24.54
C ALA A 152 -13.88 12.02 -24.06
N GLN A 153 -14.99 11.90 -24.81
CA GLN A 153 -16.28 12.47 -24.43
C GLN A 153 -16.85 11.77 -23.21
N ALA A 154 -16.76 10.43 -23.16
CA ALA A 154 -17.17 9.64 -22.00
C ALA A 154 -16.47 10.12 -20.70
N ARG A 155 -15.16 10.39 -20.75
CA ARG A 155 -14.39 10.93 -19.61
C ARG A 155 -14.86 12.31 -19.17
N ALA A 156 -15.14 13.20 -20.12
CA ALA A 156 -15.63 14.54 -19.82
C ALA A 156 -17.05 14.50 -19.21
N LEU A 157 -17.86 13.51 -19.58
CA LEU A 157 -19.25 13.40 -19.17
C LEU A 157 -19.41 12.93 -17.71
N ILE A 158 -18.82 11.79 -17.35
CA ILE A 158 -19.05 11.18 -16.02
C ILE A 158 -18.04 11.64 -14.96
N LYS A 159 -16.93 12.29 -15.37
CA LYS A 159 -15.93 12.92 -14.49
C LYS A 159 -15.42 12.05 -13.33
N ILE A 160 -15.22 10.76 -13.57
CA ILE A 160 -14.59 9.84 -12.61
C ILE A 160 -13.16 9.49 -13.05
N ASP A 161 -12.49 8.65 -12.26
CA ASP A 161 -11.18 8.11 -12.59
C ASP A 161 -11.10 7.58 -14.02
N VAL A 162 -10.03 7.95 -14.71
CA VAL A 162 -9.80 7.68 -16.14
C VAL A 162 -9.77 6.19 -16.45
N ASN A 163 -9.25 5.36 -15.52
CA ASN A 163 -9.15 3.92 -15.69
C ASN A 163 -10.51 3.25 -15.46
N LYS A 164 -11.28 3.72 -14.48
CA LYS A 164 -12.67 3.25 -14.26
C LYS A 164 -13.55 3.55 -15.46
N THR A 165 -13.49 4.78 -15.97
CA THR A 165 -14.24 5.20 -17.16
C THR A 165 -13.92 4.32 -18.36
N ARG A 166 -12.64 4.00 -18.59
CA ARG A 166 -12.22 3.11 -19.68
C ARG A 166 -12.86 1.73 -19.56
N LYS A 167 -12.81 1.11 -18.38
CA LYS A 167 -13.41 -0.23 -18.16
C LYS A 167 -14.92 -0.25 -18.40
N ILE A 168 -15.63 0.80 -17.96
CA ILE A 168 -17.09 0.94 -18.19
C ILE A 168 -17.38 1.12 -19.68
N TYR A 169 -16.64 2.02 -20.35
CA TYR A 169 -16.80 2.28 -21.78
C TYR A 169 -16.55 1.01 -22.61
N ASP A 170 -15.45 0.31 -22.35
CA ASP A 170 -15.09 -0.91 -23.07
C ASP A 170 -16.13 -2.02 -22.86
N PHE A 171 -16.72 -2.11 -21.67
CA PHE A 171 -17.84 -3.03 -21.38
C PHE A 171 -19.10 -2.67 -22.17
N LEU A 172 -19.50 -1.40 -22.17
CA LEU A 172 -20.70 -0.94 -22.87
C LEU A 172 -20.58 -1.09 -24.39
N ILE A 173 -19.39 -0.89 -24.96
CA ILE A 173 -19.11 -1.17 -26.39
C ILE A 173 -19.23 -2.67 -26.67
N ARG A 174 -18.64 -3.52 -25.82
CA ARG A 174 -18.64 -4.98 -26.01
C ARG A 174 -20.04 -5.58 -25.96
N GLU A 175 -20.88 -5.11 -25.05
CA GLU A 175 -22.28 -5.56 -24.93
C GLU A 175 -23.20 -4.89 -25.98
N GLY A 176 -22.69 -3.99 -26.81
CA GLY A 176 -23.47 -3.34 -27.87
C GLY A 176 -24.40 -2.22 -27.41
N TYR A 177 -24.22 -1.71 -26.19
CA TYR A 177 -25.02 -0.60 -25.64
C TYR A 177 -24.66 0.75 -26.26
N ILE A 178 -23.39 0.94 -26.60
CA ILE A 178 -22.89 2.17 -27.22
C ILE A 178 -22.05 1.82 -28.45
N THR A 179 -21.98 2.73 -29.41
CA THR A 179 -21.18 2.58 -30.63
C THR A 179 -19.95 3.48 -30.57
N LYS A 180 -18.83 2.98 -31.08
CA LYS A 180 -17.58 3.75 -31.18
C LYS A 180 -17.68 4.75 -32.34
N ALA A 181 -17.48 6.04 -32.06
CA ALA A 181 -17.35 7.12 -33.05
C ALA A 181 -15.88 7.53 -33.30
#